data_AF-A0A842AIY0-F1
#
_entry.id   AF-A0A842AIY0-F1
#
_cell.length_a   1.000
_cell.length_b   1.000
_cell.length_c   1.000
_cell.angle_alpha   90.00
_cell.angle_beta   90.00
_cell.angle_gamma   90.00
#
_symmetry.space_group_name_H-M   'P 1'
#
loop_
_entity.id
_entity.type
_entity.pdbx_description
1 polymer ?
#
loop_
_entity_poly.entity_id
_entity_poly.type
_entity_poly.pdbx_seq_one_letter_code
_entity_poly.pdbx_strand_id
1 'polypeptide(L)'
;MANISNAFGTITIPAQMVEEHPQELILLIKLMEKELSRFDYNTILSDDYAQVCADILNATSPHELVLDFTGSGRWAYDNNVHAFFEWLLPENATIDDYSWLVSLFDNKDATLTFSFLDYEQGSEALYRATIQIHPYIHEKRLATKVVYEHSDDIDVTAANLMAYDFYEQAYDRHNAHELIDNAEFMMELTVFIPREFITASFLTAAWEKYVLYVYDDESIFDQVIRDIVAYYHHTHSLNA
;
A
#
# COMPACT_ATOMS: atom_id res chain seq x y z
N MET A 1 -0.81 10.62 -15.59
CA MET A 1 -1.83 9.85 -14.86
C MET A 1 -1.40 9.80 -13.41
N ALA A 2 -2.31 9.81 -12.45
CA ALA A 2 -1.90 9.63 -11.05
C ALA A 2 -1.44 8.18 -10.89
N ASN A 3 -0.27 7.97 -10.30
CA ASN A 3 0.12 6.64 -9.84
C ASN A 3 -0.86 6.22 -8.74
N ILE A 4 -1.22 4.94 -8.73
CA ILE A 4 -2.02 4.34 -7.67
C ILE A 4 -1.03 3.61 -6.78
N SER A 5 -1.06 3.91 -5.49
CA SER A 5 -0.28 3.18 -4.50
C SER A 5 -1.04 1.93 -4.04
N ASN A 6 -0.33 0.90 -3.64
CA ASN A 6 -0.90 -0.26 -2.97
C ASN A 6 -0.41 -0.27 -1.53
N ALA A 7 -1.33 -0.22 -0.57
CA ALA A 7 -1.02 -0.15 0.84
C ALA A 7 -1.70 -1.27 1.62
N PHE A 8 -1.02 -1.75 2.65
CA PHE A 8 -1.59 -2.62 3.66
C PHE A 8 -1.02 -2.28 5.02
N GLY A 9 -1.83 -2.46 6.06
CA GLY A 9 -1.44 -2.06 7.39
C GLY A 9 -2.55 -2.23 8.41
N THR A 10 -2.42 -1.49 9.50
CA THR A 10 -3.32 -1.54 10.64
C THR A 10 -3.82 -0.15 11.03
N ILE A 11 -5.05 -0.10 11.52
CA ILE A 11 -5.63 1.03 12.25
C ILE A 11 -5.75 0.61 13.71
N THR A 12 -5.01 1.26 14.59
CA THR A 12 -5.07 1.04 16.03
C THR A 12 -5.96 2.09 16.68
N ILE A 13 -6.96 1.61 17.43
CA ILE A 13 -7.87 2.41 18.25
C ILE A 13 -7.48 2.22 19.73
N PRO A 14 -7.23 3.31 20.48
CA PRO A 14 -6.82 3.25 21.88
C PRO A 14 -7.80 2.49 22.77
N ALA A 15 -7.26 1.73 23.73
CA ALA A 15 -8.04 0.94 24.68
C ALA A 15 -9.12 1.73 25.42
N GLN A 16 -8.83 2.99 25.76
CA GLN A 16 -9.78 3.87 26.43
C GLN A 16 -11.03 4.12 25.58
N MET A 17 -10.89 4.32 24.26
CA MET A 17 -12.04 4.52 23.37
C MET A 17 -12.90 3.27 23.27
N VAL A 18 -12.27 2.09 23.24
CA VAL A 18 -12.97 0.79 23.22
C VAL A 18 -13.80 0.60 24.49
N GLU A 19 -13.23 0.94 25.66
CA GLU A 19 -13.90 0.81 26.95
C GLU A 19 -15.02 1.85 27.17
N GLU A 20 -14.76 3.11 26.87
CA GLU A 20 -15.66 4.22 27.19
C GLU A 20 -16.78 4.41 26.15
N HIS A 21 -16.52 4.05 24.88
CA HIS A 21 -17.39 4.37 23.75
C HIS A 21 -17.62 3.21 22.76
N PRO A 22 -17.98 1.99 23.23
CA PRO A 22 -18.08 0.81 22.36
C PRO A 22 -19.17 0.96 21.28
N GLN A 23 -20.26 1.67 21.55
CA GLN A 23 -21.35 1.84 20.59
C GLN A 23 -20.98 2.81 19.46
N GLU A 24 -20.40 3.95 19.82
CA GLU A 24 -19.88 4.93 18.87
C GLU A 24 -18.76 4.35 18.02
N LEU A 25 -17.92 3.47 18.60
CA LEU A 25 -16.86 2.79 17.87
C LEU A 25 -17.41 1.85 16.79
N ILE A 26 -18.45 1.07 17.11
CA ILE A 26 -19.13 0.22 16.12
C ILE A 26 -19.72 1.07 14.99
N LEU A 27 -20.28 2.24 15.30
CA LEU A 27 -20.79 3.18 14.29
C LEU A 27 -19.66 3.74 13.41
N LEU A 28 -18.51 4.06 13.99
CA LEU A 28 -17.32 4.50 13.25
C LEU A 28 -16.86 3.43 12.27
N ILE A 29 -16.70 2.18 12.71
CA ILE A 29 -16.25 1.07 11.87
C ILE A 29 -17.22 0.82 10.72
N LYS A 30 -18.53 0.80 11.03
CA LYS A 30 -19.57 0.69 10.00
C LYS A 30 -19.51 1.83 8.97
N LEU A 31 -19.18 3.04 9.41
CA LEU A 31 -19.06 4.19 8.53
C LEU A 31 -17.81 4.09 7.65
N MET A 32 -16.68 3.62 8.21
CA MET A 32 -15.46 3.34 7.47
C MET A 32 -15.70 2.33 6.34
N GLU A 33 -16.29 1.17 6.65
CA GLU A 33 -16.61 0.16 5.65
C GLU A 33 -17.52 0.69 4.54
N LYS A 34 -18.48 1.56 4.91
CA LYS A 34 -19.47 2.08 3.98
C LYS A 34 -18.92 3.16 3.07
N GLU A 35 -18.11 4.08 3.58
CA GLU A 35 -17.72 5.29 2.85
C GLU A 35 -16.29 5.22 2.30
N LEU A 36 -15.34 4.60 3.01
CA LEU A 36 -13.94 4.56 2.59
C LEU A 36 -13.64 3.48 1.54
N SER A 37 -14.56 2.52 1.33
CA SER A 37 -14.43 1.46 0.33
C SER A 37 -14.90 1.86 -1.08
N ARG A 38 -15.57 3.02 -1.23
CA ARG A 38 -16.36 3.37 -2.43
C ARG A 38 -15.61 4.12 -3.53
N PHE A 39 -14.34 4.40 -3.33
CA PHE A 39 -13.58 5.27 -4.21
C PHE A 39 -12.47 4.48 -4.92
N ASP A 40 -12.00 5.04 -6.05
CA ASP A 40 -10.80 4.53 -6.75
C ASP A 40 -9.55 4.60 -5.83
N TYR A 41 -9.61 5.42 -4.78
CA TYR A 41 -8.63 5.50 -3.69
C TYR A 41 -9.35 5.16 -2.40
N ASN A 42 -9.05 4.01 -1.81
CA ASN A 42 -9.88 3.44 -0.76
C ASN A 42 -9.05 2.96 0.44
N THR A 43 -9.78 2.68 1.51
CA THR A 43 -9.32 1.93 2.68
C THR A 43 -10.38 0.86 2.94
N ILE A 44 -10.00 -0.39 2.81
CA ILE A 44 -10.86 -1.56 2.96
C ILE A 44 -10.41 -2.31 4.21
N LEU A 45 -11.28 -2.37 5.21
CA LEU A 45 -11.03 -3.19 6.39
C LEU A 45 -11.05 -4.66 5.98
N SER A 46 -10.05 -5.42 6.45
CA SER A 46 -9.89 -6.83 6.13
C SER A 46 -10.58 -7.74 7.15
N ASP A 47 -10.83 -7.23 8.35
CA ASP A 47 -11.50 -7.95 9.42
C ASP A 47 -12.99 -8.18 9.15
N ASP A 48 -13.53 -9.28 9.67
CA ASP A 48 -14.96 -9.54 9.64
C ASP A 48 -15.70 -8.60 10.60
N TYR A 49 -16.60 -7.78 10.05
CA TYR A 49 -17.39 -6.81 10.81
C TYR A 49 -18.09 -7.40 12.04
N ALA A 50 -18.68 -8.60 11.92
CA ALA A 50 -19.43 -9.20 13.01
C ALA A 50 -18.50 -9.65 14.13
N GLN A 51 -17.31 -10.17 13.79
CA GLN A 51 -16.27 -10.52 14.74
C GLN A 51 -15.73 -9.27 15.44
N VAL A 52 -15.41 -8.20 14.71
CA VAL A 52 -14.94 -6.92 15.28
C VAL A 52 -15.97 -6.35 16.27
N CYS A 53 -17.25 -6.36 15.90
CA CYS A 53 -18.32 -5.92 16.80
C CYS A 53 -18.40 -6.78 18.07
N ALA A 54 -18.21 -8.10 17.94
CA ALA A 54 -18.23 -9.01 19.07
C ALA A 54 -17.03 -8.76 20.00
N ASP A 55 -15.84 -8.46 19.46
CA ASP A 55 -14.63 -8.20 20.24
C ASP A 55 -14.76 -6.91 21.05
N ILE A 56 -15.33 -5.85 20.46
CA ILE A 56 -15.64 -4.60 21.16
C ILE A 56 -16.64 -4.85 22.29
N LEU A 57 -17.74 -5.55 22.03
CA LEU A 57 -18.83 -5.72 23.01
C LEU A 57 -18.51 -6.72 24.12
N ASN A 58 -17.66 -7.71 23.86
CA ASN A 58 -17.30 -8.75 24.83
C ASN A 58 -15.96 -8.48 25.53
N ALA A 59 -15.37 -7.31 25.32
CA ALA A 59 -14.15 -6.87 25.99
C ALA A 59 -14.31 -6.96 27.52
N THR A 60 -13.53 -7.84 28.17
CA THR A 60 -13.55 -7.99 29.64
C THR A 60 -12.45 -7.20 30.34
N SER A 61 -11.50 -6.67 29.57
CA SER A 61 -10.42 -5.81 30.03
C SER A 61 -10.09 -4.76 28.96
N PRO A 62 -9.59 -3.58 29.36
CA PRO A 62 -9.14 -2.56 28.41
C PRO A 62 -8.03 -3.12 27.52
N HIS A 63 -8.22 -3.03 26.20
CA HIS A 63 -7.25 -3.43 25.20
C HIS A 63 -7.43 -2.57 23.96
N GLU A 64 -6.35 -2.34 23.23
CA GLU A 64 -6.41 -1.64 21.94
C GLU A 64 -7.13 -2.52 20.93
N LEU A 65 -7.97 -1.91 20.10
CA LEU A 65 -8.54 -2.58 18.94
C LEU A 65 -7.63 -2.30 17.74
N VAL A 66 -7.14 -3.37 17.11
CA VAL A 66 -6.31 -3.30 15.91
C VAL A 66 -7.12 -3.85 14.76
N LEU A 67 -7.25 -3.07 13.69
CA LEU A 67 -7.99 -3.44 12.48
C LEU A 67 -7.01 -3.51 11.31
N ASP A 68 -6.96 -4.64 10.62
CA ASP A 68 -6.19 -4.82 9.40
C ASP A 68 -6.90 -4.14 8.23
N PHE A 69 -6.13 -3.55 7.32
CA PHE A 69 -6.67 -2.94 6.11
C PHE A 69 -5.77 -3.15 4.89
N THR A 70 -6.40 -3.10 3.73
CA THR A 70 -5.75 -2.83 2.45
C THR A 70 -6.27 -1.52 1.88
N GLY A 71 -5.50 -0.86 1.04
CA GLY A 71 -5.89 0.44 0.52
C GLY A 71 -5.17 0.80 -0.76
N SER A 72 -5.73 1.78 -1.45
CA SER A 72 -5.13 2.36 -2.65
C SER A 72 -5.08 3.88 -2.52
N GLY A 73 -3.88 4.44 -2.64
CA GLY A 73 -3.65 5.88 -2.54
C GLY A 73 -3.71 6.59 -3.89
N ARG A 74 -4.10 7.87 -3.88
CA ARG A 74 -3.87 8.76 -5.02
C ARG A 74 -2.46 9.32 -4.90
N TRP A 75 -1.56 8.88 -5.75
CA TRP A 75 -0.11 9.05 -5.58
C TRP A 75 0.40 8.21 -4.42
N ALA A 76 0.12 8.59 -3.19
CA ALA A 76 0.55 7.90 -1.98
C ALA A 76 -0.64 7.67 -1.02
N TYR A 77 -0.60 6.60 -0.22
CA TYR A 77 -1.66 6.25 0.72
C TYR A 77 -1.76 7.19 1.92
N ASP A 78 -0.68 7.88 2.28
CA ASP A 78 -0.69 8.93 3.31
C ASP A 78 -1.78 9.99 3.05
N ASN A 79 -2.05 10.34 1.79
CA ASN A 79 -3.12 11.26 1.42
C ASN A 79 -4.50 10.78 1.89
N ASN A 80 -4.76 9.47 1.86
CA ASN A 80 -6.00 8.90 2.35
C ASN A 80 -6.11 9.10 3.87
N VAL A 81 -5.00 8.95 4.60
CA VAL A 81 -4.94 9.16 6.04
C VAL A 81 -5.10 10.64 6.38
N HIS A 82 -4.47 11.54 5.63
CA HIS A 82 -4.55 13.00 5.82
C HIS A 82 -5.94 13.57 5.52
N ALA A 83 -6.75 12.88 4.71
CA ALA A 83 -8.12 13.27 4.36
C ALA A 83 -9.19 12.35 5.00
N PHE A 84 -8.80 11.51 5.95
CA PHE A 84 -9.63 10.42 6.45
C PHE A 84 -11.02 10.87 6.91
N PHE A 85 -11.10 11.85 7.81
CA PHE A 85 -12.37 12.33 8.34
C PHE A 85 -13.17 13.17 7.35
N GLU A 86 -12.51 13.84 6.40
CA GLU A 86 -13.15 14.54 5.29
C GLU A 86 -13.87 13.55 4.37
N TRP A 87 -13.30 12.37 4.13
CA TRP A 87 -13.87 11.33 3.26
C TRP A 87 -14.81 10.37 3.98
N LEU A 88 -14.71 10.29 5.30
CA LEU A 88 -15.57 9.46 6.13
C LEU A 88 -17.05 9.90 6.11
N LEU A 89 -17.30 11.20 5.90
CA LEU A 89 -18.66 11.75 5.84
C LEU A 89 -19.13 11.94 4.40
N PRO A 90 -20.39 11.58 4.07
CA PRO A 90 -20.97 11.91 2.77
C PRO A 90 -20.95 13.42 2.50
N GLU A 91 -20.77 13.84 1.24
CA GLU A 91 -20.63 15.26 0.85
C GLU A 91 -21.75 16.19 1.35
N ASN A 92 -22.95 15.65 1.60
CA ASN A 92 -24.13 16.40 2.07
C ASN A 92 -24.46 16.18 3.55
N ALA A 93 -23.60 15.50 4.30
CA ALA A 93 -23.78 15.28 5.73
C ALA A 93 -23.63 16.59 6.52
N THR A 94 -24.46 16.77 7.53
CA THR A 94 -24.26 17.85 8.51
C THR A 94 -23.55 17.31 9.73
N ILE A 95 -22.73 18.14 10.39
CA ILE A 95 -21.98 17.68 11.57
C ILE A 95 -22.89 17.31 12.74
N ASP A 96 -24.10 17.88 12.79
CA ASP A 96 -25.09 17.58 13.83
C ASP A 96 -25.51 16.10 13.80
N ASP A 97 -25.62 15.53 12.59
CA ASP A 97 -25.92 14.10 12.37
C ASP A 97 -24.80 13.17 12.88
N TYR A 98 -23.59 13.71 13.07
CA TYR A 98 -22.39 12.98 13.47
C TYR A 98 -21.76 13.56 14.75
N SER A 99 -22.55 14.23 15.58
CA SER A 99 -22.11 14.79 16.87
C SER A 99 -21.53 13.73 17.84
N TRP A 100 -21.95 12.47 17.69
CA TRP A 100 -21.38 11.32 18.40
C TRP A 100 -19.90 11.09 18.05
N LEU A 101 -19.48 11.40 16.81
CA LEU A 101 -18.08 11.25 16.39
C LEU A 101 -17.21 12.32 17.04
N VAL A 102 -17.72 13.55 17.23
CA VAL A 102 -17.00 14.57 18.01
C VAL A 102 -16.86 14.12 19.47
N SER A 103 -17.90 13.49 20.03
CA SER A 103 -17.89 13.00 21.41
C SER A 103 -16.91 11.84 21.61
N LEU A 104 -16.82 10.93 20.63
CA LEU A 104 -15.87 9.80 20.61
C LEU A 104 -14.40 10.26 20.70
N PHE A 105 -14.12 11.48 20.24
CA PHE A 105 -12.78 12.07 20.20
C PHE A 105 -12.63 13.30 21.14
N ASP A 106 -13.50 13.48 22.14
CA ASP A 106 -13.44 14.65 23.03
C ASP A 106 -12.18 14.64 23.93
N ASN A 107 -11.61 13.46 24.16
CA ASN A 107 -10.30 13.32 24.80
C ASN A 107 -9.17 13.56 23.79
N LYS A 108 -8.19 14.40 24.15
CA LYS A 108 -7.03 14.71 23.30
C LYS A 108 -6.14 13.50 22.99
N ASP A 109 -6.18 12.47 23.85
CA ASP A 109 -5.44 11.23 23.66
C ASP A 109 -6.23 10.19 22.83
N ALA A 110 -7.48 10.49 22.44
CA ALA A 110 -8.26 9.68 21.51
C ALA A 110 -7.73 9.93 20.09
N THR A 111 -6.76 9.15 19.62
CA THR A 111 -6.21 9.27 18.27
C THR A 111 -6.29 7.94 17.55
N LEU A 112 -6.60 7.94 16.26
CA LEU A 112 -6.43 6.74 15.43
C LEU A 112 -4.99 6.68 14.96
N THR A 113 -4.33 5.52 15.14
CA THR A 113 -2.97 5.30 14.65
C THR A 113 -3.00 4.39 13.43
N PHE A 114 -2.58 4.91 12.28
CA PHE A 114 -2.37 4.14 11.05
C PHE A 114 -0.91 3.71 11.03
N SER A 115 -0.65 2.41 10.85
CA SER A 115 0.70 1.88 10.60
C SER A 115 0.67 1.00 9.37
N PHE A 116 1.38 1.39 8.31
CA PHE A 116 1.24 0.76 7.00
C PHE A 116 2.54 0.71 6.21
N LEU A 117 2.57 -0.21 5.26
CA LEU A 117 3.49 -0.24 4.13
C LEU A 117 2.73 0.25 2.91
N ASP A 118 3.39 1.08 2.10
CA ASP A 118 2.84 1.58 0.84
C ASP A 118 3.88 1.42 -0.26
N TYR A 119 3.42 0.95 -1.42
CA TYR A 119 4.24 0.75 -2.60
C TYR A 119 3.60 1.42 -3.81
N GLU A 120 4.38 2.30 -4.43
CA GLU A 120 4.02 2.99 -5.66
C GLU A 120 4.88 2.49 -6.82
N GLN A 121 4.39 1.48 -7.54
CA GLN A 121 5.10 0.89 -8.68
C GLN A 121 5.54 1.93 -9.72
N GLY A 122 4.73 2.97 -9.96
CA GLY A 122 5.01 3.99 -10.97
C GLY A 122 6.00 5.10 -10.55
N SER A 123 6.39 5.18 -9.27
CA SER A 123 7.34 6.18 -8.76
C SER A 123 8.55 5.55 -8.05
N GLU A 124 8.62 4.21 -7.99
CA GLU A 124 9.65 3.47 -7.25
C GLU A 124 9.74 3.90 -5.78
N ALA A 125 8.60 4.19 -5.16
CA ALA A 125 8.52 4.48 -3.74
C ALA A 125 8.00 3.25 -2.99
N LEU A 126 8.76 2.81 -1.98
CA LEU A 126 8.35 1.82 -0.99
C LEU A 126 8.71 2.39 0.37
N TYR A 127 7.74 2.49 1.27
CA TYR A 127 7.99 3.05 2.58
C TYR A 127 7.06 2.47 3.62
N ARG A 128 7.50 2.54 4.88
CA ARG A 128 6.64 2.32 6.04
C ARG A 128 6.27 3.67 6.62
N ALA A 129 5.02 3.85 7.01
CA ALA A 129 4.59 5.04 7.72
C ALA A 129 3.74 4.71 8.96
N THR A 130 3.88 5.56 9.97
CA THR A 130 3.00 5.61 11.13
C THR A 130 2.45 7.02 11.25
N ILE A 131 1.12 7.16 11.13
CA ILE A 131 0.42 8.44 11.17
C ILE A 131 -0.66 8.38 12.24
N GLN A 132 -0.65 9.32 13.16
CA GLN A 132 -1.71 9.49 14.14
C GLN A 132 -2.60 10.65 13.76
N ILE A 133 -3.91 10.41 13.75
CA ILE A 133 -4.90 11.41 13.37
C ILE A 133 -5.95 11.62 14.45
N HIS A 134 -6.49 12.83 14.47
CA HIS A 134 -7.55 13.26 15.36
C HIS A 134 -8.53 14.14 14.58
N PRO A 135 -9.85 14.00 14.74
CA PRO A 135 -10.81 14.84 14.04
C PRO A 135 -10.85 16.25 14.65
N TYR A 136 -11.16 17.25 13.84
CA TYR A 136 -11.51 18.58 14.33
C TYR A 136 -12.56 19.22 13.43
N ILE A 137 -13.18 20.30 13.93
CA ILE A 137 -14.19 21.03 13.15
C ILE A 137 -13.51 22.22 12.45
N HIS A 138 -13.58 22.24 11.12
CA HIS A 138 -13.15 23.35 10.28
C HIS A 138 -14.31 23.81 9.39
N GLU A 139 -14.66 25.10 9.44
CA GLU A 139 -15.72 25.66 8.59
C GLU A 139 -17.06 24.88 8.63
N LYS A 140 -17.45 24.39 9.83
CA LYS A 140 -18.64 23.53 10.06
C LYS A 140 -18.59 22.16 9.39
N ARG A 141 -17.42 21.70 9.00
CA ARG A 141 -17.15 20.36 8.47
C ARG A 141 -16.17 19.64 9.37
N LEU A 142 -16.23 18.31 9.33
CA LEU A 142 -15.23 17.47 9.96
C LEU A 142 -13.97 17.46 9.10
N ALA A 143 -12.81 17.59 9.74
CA ALA A 143 -11.51 17.60 9.10
C ALA A 143 -10.50 16.77 9.88
N THR A 144 -9.43 16.36 9.23
CA THR A 144 -8.40 15.51 9.83
C THR A 144 -7.21 16.34 10.29
N LYS A 145 -6.83 16.20 11.56
CA LYS A 145 -5.59 16.75 12.10
C LYS A 145 -4.59 15.62 12.30
N VAL A 146 -3.45 15.72 11.64
CA VAL A 146 -2.27 14.89 11.92
C VAL A 146 -1.62 15.37 13.21
N VAL A 147 -1.46 14.48 14.19
CA VAL A 147 -0.84 14.79 15.49
C VAL A 147 0.57 14.23 15.61
N TYR A 148 0.86 13.16 14.87
CA TYR A 148 2.18 12.55 14.74
C TYR A 148 2.28 11.92 13.36
N GLU A 149 3.47 12.00 12.77
CA GLU A 149 3.77 11.41 11.49
C GLU A 149 5.25 11.02 11.46
N HIS A 150 5.51 9.80 11.04
CA HIS A 150 6.85 9.28 10.81
C HIS A 150 6.80 8.33 9.61
N SER A 151 7.79 8.45 8.73
CA SER A 151 7.97 7.54 7.61
C SER A 151 9.43 7.13 7.48
N ASP A 152 9.63 5.88 7.07
CA ASP A 152 10.92 5.30 6.76
C ASP A 152 10.90 4.78 5.32
N ASP A 153 11.71 5.38 4.47
CA ASP A 153 11.91 4.94 3.10
C ASP A 153 12.63 3.58 3.09
N ILE A 154 12.22 2.72 2.17
CA ILE A 154 12.77 1.39 1.96
C ILE A 154 13.23 1.30 0.50
N ASP A 155 14.45 0.82 0.27
CA ASP A 155 14.94 0.62 -1.08
C ASP A 155 14.02 -0.32 -1.87
N VAL A 156 13.58 0.10 -3.05
CA VAL A 156 12.81 -0.75 -3.96
C VAL A 156 13.75 -1.77 -4.60
N THR A 157 13.71 -2.99 -4.06
CA THR A 157 14.46 -4.15 -4.56
C THR A 157 13.52 -5.33 -4.66
N ALA A 158 13.81 -6.29 -5.55
CA ALA A 158 13.05 -7.53 -5.65
C ALA A 158 12.96 -8.25 -4.30
N ALA A 159 14.08 -8.28 -3.57
CA ALA A 159 14.15 -8.89 -2.24
C ALA A 159 13.20 -8.22 -1.23
N ASN A 160 13.14 -6.89 -1.20
CA ASN A 160 12.24 -6.17 -0.28
C ASN A 160 10.77 -6.33 -0.68
N LEU A 161 10.44 -6.24 -1.98
CA LEU A 161 9.05 -6.42 -2.43
C LEU A 161 8.52 -7.83 -2.14
N MET A 162 9.38 -8.86 -2.26
CA MET A 162 9.05 -10.22 -1.84
C MET A 162 8.97 -10.36 -0.32
N ALA A 163 9.89 -9.75 0.43
CA ALA A 163 9.90 -9.83 1.90
C ALA A 163 8.70 -9.14 2.56
N TYR A 164 8.07 -8.20 1.86
CA TYR A 164 6.85 -7.51 2.30
C TYR A 164 5.60 -8.01 1.57
N ASP A 165 5.65 -9.15 0.89
CA ASP A 165 4.47 -9.78 0.24
C ASP A 165 3.76 -8.90 -0.80
N PHE A 166 4.44 -7.90 -1.39
CA PHE A 166 3.92 -7.16 -2.54
C PHE A 166 3.95 -8.01 -3.81
N TYR A 167 4.96 -8.88 -3.94
CA TYR A 167 5.12 -9.82 -5.04
C TYR A 167 5.51 -11.19 -4.51
N GLU A 168 4.92 -12.25 -5.06
CA GLU A 168 5.35 -13.63 -4.76
C GLU A 168 6.75 -13.89 -5.36
N GLN A 169 6.99 -13.38 -6.57
CA GLN A 169 8.25 -13.47 -7.27
C GLN A 169 8.53 -12.16 -7.99
N ALA A 170 9.74 -11.61 -7.79
CA ALA A 170 10.19 -10.38 -8.44
C ALA A 170 11.66 -10.48 -8.87
N TYR A 171 12.02 -9.66 -9.86
CA TYR A 171 13.36 -9.61 -10.44
C TYR A 171 13.88 -8.18 -10.50
N ASP A 172 15.16 -8.04 -10.19
CA ASP A 172 15.95 -6.83 -10.31
C ASP A 172 17.38 -7.17 -10.75
N ARG A 173 18.27 -6.17 -10.79
CA ARG A 173 19.67 -6.38 -11.20
C ARG A 173 20.43 -7.41 -10.36
N HIS A 174 20.02 -7.66 -9.12
CA HIS A 174 20.71 -8.55 -8.19
C HIS A 174 20.35 -10.02 -8.40
N ASN A 175 19.13 -10.31 -8.88
CA ASN A 175 18.65 -11.67 -9.13
C ASN A 175 18.21 -11.94 -10.58
N ALA A 176 18.41 -11.00 -11.52
CA ALA A 176 18.10 -11.17 -12.96
C ALA A 176 18.70 -12.45 -13.59
N HIS A 177 19.80 -12.96 -13.05
CA HIS A 177 20.41 -14.20 -13.52
C HIS A 177 19.52 -15.44 -13.34
N GLU A 178 18.59 -15.42 -12.36
CA GLU A 178 17.66 -16.51 -12.08
C GLU A 178 16.66 -16.72 -13.21
N LEU A 179 16.41 -15.70 -14.04
CA LEU A 179 15.53 -15.81 -15.21
C LEU A 179 15.99 -16.84 -16.25
N ILE A 180 17.25 -17.29 -16.18
CA ILE A 180 17.73 -18.37 -17.04
C ILE A 180 16.98 -19.69 -16.82
N ASP A 181 16.43 -19.87 -15.62
CA ASP A 181 15.67 -21.03 -15.18
C ASP A 181 14.15 -20.85 -15.36
N ASN A 182 13.69 -19.62 -15.67
CA ASN A 182 12.30 -19.36 -16.05
C ASN A 182 12.08 -19.83 -17.51
N ALA A 183 11.43 -20.98 -17.68
CA ALA A 183 11.27 -21.64 -18.97
C ALA A 183 10.43 -20.82 -19.96
N GLU A 184 9.40 -20.13 -19.49
CA GLU A 184 8.50 -19.33 -20.33
C GLU A 184 9.21 -18.08 -20.82
N PHE A 185 9.83 -17.33 -19.91
CA PHE A 185 10.63 -16.14 -20.24
C PHE A 185 11.73 -16.48 -21.25
N MET A 186 12.45 -17.58 -21.01
CA MET A 186 13.50 -18.02 -21.90
C MET A 186 12.99 -18.49 -23.26
N MET A 187 11.83 -19.15 -23.32
CA MET A 187 11.22 -19.54 -24.59
C MET A 187 10.94 -18.30 -25.44
N GLU A 188 10.35 -17.26 -24.86
CA GLU A 188 10.07 -16.01 -25.57
C GLU A 188 11.32 -15.25 -25.98
N LEU A 189 12.28 -15.09 -25.07
CA LEU A 189 13.52 -14.36 -25.35
C LEU A 189 14.33 -15.01 -26.49
N THR A 190 14.31 -16.34 -26.60
CA THR A 190 15.03 -17.08 -27.65
C THR A 190 14.46 -16.92 -29.06
N VAL A 191 13.25 -16.35 -29.20
CA VAL A 191 12.71 -15.93 -30.51
C VAL A 191 13.54 -14.80 -31.11
N PHE A 192 14.17 -13.97 -30.26
CA PHE A 192 14.88 -12.76 -30.67
C PHE A 192 16.40 -12.89 -30.54
N ILE A 193 16.90 -13.64 -29.56
CA ILE A 193 18.32 -13.81 -29.28
C ILE A 193 18.69 -15.30 -29.33
N PRO A 194 19.74 -15.72 -30.06
CA PRO A 194 20.16 -17.12 -30.06
C PRO A 194 20.56 -17.57 -28.64
N ARG A 195 20.08 -18.75 -28.23
CA ARG A 195 20.18 -19.25 -26.84
C ARG A 195 21.61 -19.25 -26.29
N GLU A 196 22.61 -19.50 -27.13
CA GLU A 196 24.02 -19.53 -26.75
C GLU A 196 24.56 -18.19 -26.24
N PHE A 197 23.91 -17.06 -26.56
CA PHE A 197 24.28 -15.74 -26.07
C PHE A 197 23.61 -15.39 -24.73
N ILE A 198 22.54 -16.09 -24.36
CA ILE A 198 21.75 -15.78 -23.15
C ILE A 198 22.33 -16.55 -21.96
N THR A 199 23.30 -15.93 -21.30
CA THR A 199 23.93 -16.43 -20.07
C THR A 199 23.44 -15.67 -18.84
N ALA A 200 23.63 -16.23 -17.64
CA ALA A 200 23.39 -15.54 -16.37
C ALA A 200 24.08 -14.16 -16.30
N SER A 201 25.35 -14.10 -16.75
CA SER A 201 26.10 -12.84 -16.80
C SER A 201 25.56 -11.85 -17.84
N PHE A 202 25.06 -12.34 -18.97
CA PHE A 202 24.43 -11.51 -19.99
C PHE A 202 23.13 -10.89 -19.45
N LEU A 203 22.28 -11.68 -18.80
CA LEU A 203 21.02 -11.20 -18.21
C LEU A 203 21.26 -10.15 -17.13
N THR A 204 22.23 -10.40 -16.24
CA THR A 204 22.63 -9.43 -15.20
C THR A 204 23.09 -8.11 -15.83
N ALA A 205 23.99 -8.17 -16.82
CA ALA A 205 24.53 -6.98 -17.47
C ALA A 205 23.50 -6.23 -18.33
N ALA A 206 22.55 -6.96 -18.93
CA ALA A 206 21.43 -6.36 -19.65
C ALA A 206 20.51 -5.62 -18.68
N TRP A 207 20.20 -6.23 -17.53
CA TRP A 207 19.37 -5.62 -16.50
C TRP A 207 19.98 -4.32 -15.98
N GLU A 208 21.24 -4.37 -15.54
CA GLU A 208 21.96 -3.21 -15.00
C GLU A 208 21.99 -2.01 -15.95
N LYS A 209 21.92 -2.25 -17.26
CA LYS A 209 22.18 -1.22 -18.27
C LYS A 209 20.92 -0.74 -19.02
N TYR A 210 19.92 -1.61 -19.17
CA TYR A 210 18.75 -1.34 -20.00
C TYR A 210 17.42 -1.53 -19.27
N VAL A 211 17.36 -2.32 -18.19
CA VAL A 211 16.12 -2.54 -17.45
C VAL A 211 16.07 -1.58 -16.27
N LEU A 212 15.01 -0.76 -16.23
CA LEU A 212 14.94 0.37 -15.32
C LEU A 212 14.40 0.01 -13.93
N TYR A 213 13.46 -0.93 -13.86
CA TYR A 213 12.63 -1.16 -12.68
C TYR A 213 12.77 -2.58 -12.13
N VAL A 214 12.16 -2.80 -10.97
CA VAL A 214 11.83 -4.13 -10.45
C VAL A 214 10.56 -4.61 -11.15
N TYR A 215 10.54 -5.87 -11.58
CA TYR A 215 9.41 -6.48 -12.27
C TYR A 215 8.98 -7.76 -11.58
N ASP A 216 7.67 -7.98 -11.46
CA ASP A 216 7.11 -9.27 -11.06
C ASP A 216 7.10 -10.25 -12.24
N ASP A 217 6.86 -11.53 -11.94
CA ASP A 217 6.86 -12.61 -12.95
C ASP A 217 5.80 -12.39 -14.06
N GLU A 218 4.72 -11.66 -13.80
CA GLU A 218 3.69 -11.35 -14.80
C GLU A 218 4.10 -10.20 -15.73
N SER A 219 4.90 -9.23 -15.25
CA SER A 219 5.25 -8.02 -16.01
C SER A 219 6.58 -8.11 -16.78
N ILE A 220 7.37 -9.18 -16.61
CA ILE A 220 8.68 -9.35 -17.29
C ILE A 220 8.57 -9.61 -18.80
N PHE A 221 7.43 -10.03 -19.34
CA PHE A 221 7.37 -10.49 -20.74
C PHE A 221 7.44 -9.35 -21.76
N ASP A 222 6.71 -8.25 -21.57
CA ASP A 222 6.65 -7.22 -22.61
C ASP A 222 7.85 -6.26 -22.58
N GLN A 223 8.08 -5.61 -21.44
CA GLN A 223 9.04 -4.52 -21.36
C GLN A 223 10.48 -5.05 -21.21
N VAL A 224 10.69 -6.01 -20.32
CA VAL A 224 12.03 -6.51 -20.00
C VAL A 224 12.63 -7.29 -21.19
N ILE A 225 11.85 -8.10 -21.91
CA ILE A 225 12.33 -8.75 -23.14
C ILE A 225 12.79 -7.71 -24.17
N ARG A 226 11.99 -6.66 -24.41
CA ARG A 226 12.37 -5.59 -25.36
C ARG A 226 13.69 -4.91 -24.96
N ASP A 227 13.88 -4.63 -23.68
CA ASP A 227 15.07 -3.97 -23.16
C ASP A 227 16.31 -4.86 -23.27
N ILE A 228 16.18 -6.16 -22.97
CA ILE A 228 17.27 -7.14 -23.12
C ILE A 228 17.65 -7.35 -24.59
N VAL A 229 16.67 -7.39 -25.49
CA VAL A 229 16.89 -7.46 -26.94
C VAL A 229 17.62 -6.21 -27.46
N ALA A 230 17.25 -5.03 -26.96
CA ALA A 230 17.95 -3.79 -27.29
C ALA A 230 19.41 -3.81 -26.81
N TYR A 231 19.67 -4.32 -25.61
CA TYR A 231 21.02 -4.52 -25.09
C TYR A 231 21.84 -5.49 -25.96
N TYR A 232 21.26 -6.62 -26.38
CA TYR A 232 21.90 -7.58 -27.27
C TYR A 232 22.33 -6.94 -28.58
N HIS A 233 21.41 -6.24 -29.27
CA HIS A 233 21.73 -5.57 -30.53
C HIS A 233 22.79 -4.49 -30.35
N HIS A 234 22.72 -3.69 -29.27
CA HIS A 234 23.73 -2.68 -29.02
C HIS A 234 25.14 -3.29 -28.84
N THR A 235 25.26 -4.37 -28.07
CA THR A 235 26.55 -5.01 -27.80
C THR A 235 27.09 -5.79 -28.99
N HIS A 236 26.24 -6.37 -29.84
CA HIS A 236 26.66 -7.19 -30.97
C HIS A 236 26.80 -6.41 -32.28
N SER A 237 26.11 -5.28 -32.44
CA SER A 237 26.33 -4.35 -33.56
C SER A 237 27.60 -3.51 -33.41
N LEU A 238 28.14 -3.35 -32.19
CA LEU A 238 29.43 -2.70 -31.95
C LEU A 238 30.64 -3.64 -32.17
N ASN A 239 30.40 -4.95 -32.19
CA ASN A 239 31.42 -5.98 -32.35
C ASN A 239 31.49 -6.56 -33.78
N ALA A 240 30.66 -6.07 -34.70
CA ALA A 240 30.62 -6.43 -36.12
C ALA A 240 31.28 -5.33 -36.98
#